data_AF-A0A969M7D9-F1
#
_entry.id   AF-A0A969M7D9-F1
#
_cell.length_a   1.000
_cell.length_b   1.000
_cell.length_c   1.000
_cell.angle_alpha   90.00
_cell.angle_beta   90.00
_cell.angle_gamma   90.00
#
_symmetry.space_group_name_H-M   'P 1'
#
loop_
_entity.id
_entity.type
_entity.pdbx_description
1 polymer ?
#
loop_
_entity_poly.entity_id
_entity_poly.type
_entity_poly.pdbx_seq_one_letter_code
_entity_poly.pdbx_strand_id
1 'polypeptide(L)'
;MTRRLLFFVCAPLVLAVVSIASLGYGLDQMSLSGIVATLVAGDAEGFEEAVLLYQRVPRALIAIYVGAVTAIGGVVLQGLVRNPLAAR
;
A
#
# COMPACT_ATOMS: atom_id res chain seq x y z
N MET A 1 8.23 25.58 6.81
CA MET A 1 8.12 25.09 5.41
C MET A 1 8.77 23.71 5.25
N THR A 2 9.99 23.51 5.72
CA THR A 2 10.75 22.23 5.65
C THR A 2 10.03 21.00 6.21
N ARG A 3 9.33 21.12 7.35
CA ARG A 3 8.59 19.99 7.96
C ARG A 3 7.44 19.47 7.09
N ARG A 4 6.76 20.36 6.36
CA ARG A 4 5.69 19.95 5.42
C ARG A 4 6.28 19.25 4.21
N LEU A 5 7.40 19.78 3.68
CA LEU A 5 8.12 19.16 2.57
C LEU A 5 8.61 17.74 2.94
N LEU A 6 9.20 17.59 4.13
CA LEU A 6 9.61 16.30 4.67
C LEU A 6 8.44 15.32 4.74
N PHE A 7 7.27 15.76 5.20
CA PHE A 7 6.09 14.90 5.26
C PHE A 7 5.66 14.41 3.86
N PHE A 8 5.58 15.32 2.88
CA PHE A 8 5.19 14.97 1.50
C PHE A 8 6.20 14.07 0.77
N VAL A 9 7.46 14.02 1.22
CA VAL A 9 8.48 13.11 0.68
C VAL A 9 8.51 11.79 1.45
N CYS A 10 8.49 11.84 2.79
CA CYS A 10 8.60 10.64 3.62
C CYS A 10 7.34 9.78 3.59
N ALA A 11 6.14 10.37 3.58
CA ALA A 11 4.89 9.61 3.59
C ALA A 11 4.74 8.66 2.39
N PRO A 12 4.90 9.08 1.12
CA PRO A 12 4.84 8.16 -0.01
C PRO A 12 5.98 7.14 0.00
N LEU A 13 7.16 7.51 0.50
CA LEU A 13 8.29 6.58 0.60
C LEU A 13 8.02 5.46 1.62
N VAL A 14 7.46 5.80 2.79
CA VAL A 14 7.01 4.83 3.78
C VAL A 14 5.90 3.96 3.21
N LEU A 15 4.93 4.54 2.50
CA LEU A 15 3.87 3.77 1.84
C LEU A 15 4.46 2.76 0.85
N ALA A 16 5.40 3.18 0.00
CA ALA A 16 6.06 2.30 -0.96
C ALA A 16 6.80 1.14 -0.26
N VAL A 17 7.56 1.43 0.79
CA VAL A 17 8.29 0.41 1.57
C VAL A 17 7.32 -0.60 2.20
N VAL A 18 6.23 -0.13 2.81
CA VAL A 18 5.23 -1.01 3.44
C VAL A 18 4.49 -1.83 2.38
N SER A 19 4.17 -1.25 1.23
CA SER A 19 3.55 -1.98 0.12
C SER A 19 4.45 -3.09 -0.40
N ILE A 20 5.75 -2.82 -0.62
CA ILE A 20 6.71 -3.84 -1.05
C ILE A 20 6.87 -4.92 0.02
N ALA A 21 6.99 -4.54 1.29
CA ALA A 21 7.05 -5.50 2.40
C ALA A 21 5.78 -6.37 2.45
N SER A 22 4.59 -5.78 2.23
CA SER A 22 3.32 -6.52 2.21
C SER A 22 3.24 -7.54 1.07
N LEU A 23 3.95 -7.35 -0.04
CA LEU A 23 4.02 -8.33 -1.12
C LEU A 23 4.92 -9.52 -0.73
N GLY A 24 6.00 -9.25 0.02
CA GLY A 24 6.93 -10.25 0.52
C GLY A 24 6.41 -11.08 1.70
N TYR A 25 5.47 -10.57 2.49
CA TYR A 25 4.83 -11.33 3.56
C TYR A 25 3.82 -12.35 3.00
N GLY A 26 4.14 -13.64 3.05
CA GLY A 26 3.23 -14.73 2.72
C GLY A 26 3.71 -16.11 3.19
N LEU A 27 2.96 -17.15 2.83
CA LEU A 27 3.12 -18.52 3.36
C LEU A 27 4.43 -19.19 2.95
N ASP A 28 4.93 -18.91 1.75
CA ASP A 28 6.27 -19.30 1.30
C ASP A 28 7.16 -18.06 1.18
N GLN A 29 8.43 -18.22 1.57
CA GLN A 29 9.44 -17.17 1.55
C GLN A 29 10.01 -17.00 0.15
N MET A 30 9.22 -16.39 -0.74
CA MET A 30 9.71 -15.92 -2.03
C MET A 30 10.81 -14.87 -1.83
N SER A 31 11.96 -15.06 -2.49
CA SER A 31 13.03 -14.06 -2.49
C SER A 31 12.54 -12.74 -3.09
N LEU A 32 13.00 -11.61 -2.54
CA LEU A 32 12.68 -10.26 -3.04
C LEU A 32 13.02 -10.09 -4.53
N SER A 33 14.08 -10.74 -5.00
CA SER A 33 14.44 -10.82 -6.42
C SER A 33 13.40 -11.56 -7.25
N GLY A 34 12.84 -12.66 -6.72
CA GLY A 34 11.78 -13.41 -7.37
C GLY A 34 10.50 -12.59 -7.51
N ILE A 35 10.10 -11.88 -6.46
CA ILE A 35 8.91 -10.99 -6.50
C ILE A 35 9.05 -9.94 -7.61
N VAL A 36 10.21 -9.28 -7.71
CA VAL A 36 10.46 -8.27 -8.74
C VAL A 36 10.48 -8.91 -10.13
N ALA A 37 11.13 -10.06 -10.29
CA ALA A 37 11.17 -10.78 -11.57
C ALA A 37 9.77 -11.18 -12.04
N THR A 38 8.93 -11.74 -11.17
CA THR A 38 7.54 -12.12 -11.49
C THR A 38 6.68 -10.90 -11.83
N LEU A 39 6.85 -9.79 -11.10
CA LEU A 39 6.12 -8.55 -11.40
C LEU A 39 6.49 -7.95 -12.76
N VAL A 40 7.77 -8.07 -13.16
CA VAL A 40 8.28 -7.55 -14.44
C VAL A 40 7.98 -8.48 -15.61
N ALA A 41 8.10 -9.80 -15.40
CA ALA A 41 7.77 -10.81 -16.40
C ALA A 41 6.27 -10.85 -16.67
N GLY A 42 5.44 -10.64 -15.64
CA GLY A 42 3.98 -10.61 -15.75
C GLY A 42 3.35 -11.96 -16.01
N ASP A 43 4.12 -13.04 -15.92
CA ASP A 43 3.65 -14.41 -16.08
C ASP A 43 3.79 -15.19 -14.76
N ALA A 44 2.90 -16.16 -14.56
CA ALA A 44 2.88 -17.03 -13.39
C ALA A 44 3.04 -18.47 -13.84
N GLU A 45 4.27 -18.98 -13.77
CA GLU A 45 4.58 -20.39 -14.06
C GLU A 45 4.36 -21.25 -12.81
N GLY A 46 4.52 -20.68 -11.62
CA GLY A 46 4.35 -21.32 -10.31
C GLY A 46 3.11 -20.87 -9.52
N PHE A 47 2.68 -21.70 -8.57
CA PHE A 47 1.59 -21.37 -7.65
C PHE A 47 1.88 -20.10 -6.83
N GLU A 48 3.12 -19.92 -6.38
CA GLU A 48 3.53 -18.77 -5.57
C GLU A 48 3.44 -17.45 -6.35
N GLU A 49 3.82 -17.48 -7.62
CA GLU A 49 3.76 -16.38 -8.57
C GLU A 49 2.30 -16.02 -8.91
N ALA A 50 1.44 -17.03 -9.09
CA ALA A 50 0.02 -16.83 -9.28
C ALA A 50 -0.63 -16.17 -8.05
N VAL A 51 -0.30 -16.63 -6.84
CA VAL A 51 -0.77 -16.01 -5.59
C VAL A 51 -0.28 -14.56 -5.48
N LEU A 52 0.97 -14.29 -5.85
CA LEU A 52 1.51 -12.93 -5.87
C LEU A 52 0.70 -12.02 -6.80
N LEU A 53 0.57 -12.39 -8.09
CA LEU A 53 -0.06 -11.56 -9.11
C LEU A 53 -1.58 -11.44 -8.94
N TYR A 54 -2.26 -12.54 -8.64
CA TYR A 54 -3.74 -12.59 -8.63
C TYR A 54 -4.36 -12.37 -7.25
N GLN A 55 -3.59 -12.43 -6.16
CA GLN A 55 -4.12 -12.24 -4.80
C GLN A 55 -3.41 -11.14 -4.02
N ARG A 56 -2.07 -11.16 -3.94
CA ARG A 56 -1.33 -10.20 -3.09
C ARG A 56 -1.33 -8.79 -3.67
N VAL A 57 -1.00 -8.65 -4.95
CA VAL A 57 -1.02 -7.36 -5.67
C VAL A 57 -2.41 -6.70 -5.62
N PRO A 58 -3.51 -7.36 -6.02
CA PRO A 58 -4.83 -6.74 -5.96
C PRO A 58 -5.26 -6.40 -4.53
N ARG A 59 -4.93 -7.24 -3.54
CA ARG A 59 -5.20 -6.92 -2.13
C ARG A 59 -4.46 -5.67 -1.67
N ALA A 60 -3.18 -5.50 -2.04
CA ALA A 60 -2.41 -4.32 -1.69
C ALA A 60 -3.00 -3.05 -2.30
N LEU A 61 -3.44 -3.11 -3.57
CA LEU A 61 -4.12 -2.00 -4.24
C LEU A 61 -5.43 -1.62 -3.55
N ILE A 62 -6.25 -2.61 -3.18
CA ILE A 62 -7.50 -2.37 -2.44
C ILE A 62 -7.21 -1.73 -1.08
N ALA A 63 -6.21 -2.21 -0.35
CA ALA A 63 -5.85 -1.67 0.96
C ALA A 63 -5.42 -0.19 0.87
N ILE A 64 -4.61 0.16 -0.14
CA ILE A 64 -4.21 1.56 -0.41
C ILE A 64 -5.44 2.40 -0.74
N TYR A 65 -6.31 1.91 -1.63
CA TYR A 65 -7.49 2.63 -2.08
C TYR A 65 -8.47 2.89 -0.93
N VAL A 66 -8.80 1.86 -0.15
CA VAL A 66 -9.69 1.97 1.01
C VAL A 66 -9.10 2.93 2.04
N GLY A 67 -7.81 2.80 2.37
CA GLY A 67 -7.12 3.70 3.29
C GLY A 67 -7.18 5.17 2.83
N ALA A 68 -6.98 5.43 1.54
CA ALA A 68 -7.08 6.77 0.98
C ALA A 68 -8.50 7.35 1.07
N VAL A 69 -9.52 6.56 0.71
CA VAL A 69 -10.93 6.99 0.78
C VAL A 69 -11.34 7.26 2.23
N THR A 70 -10.95 6.41 3.18
CA THR A 70 -11.21 6.63 4.61
C THR A 70 -10.49 7.86 5.15
N ALA A 71 -9.23 8.09 4.78
CA ALA A 71 -8.49 9.29 5.19
C ALA A 71 -9.17 10.57 4.67
N ILE A 72 -9.58 10.60 3.40
CA ILE A 72 -10.30 11.73 2.79
C ILE A 72 -11.65 11.93 3.51
N GLY A 73 -12.41 10.86 3.73
CA GLY A 73 -13.67 10.92 4.47
C GLY A 73 -13.51 11.49 5.88
N GLY A 74 -12.46 11.10 6.59
CA GLY A 74 -12.13 11.64 7.91
C GLY A 74 -11.84 13.14 7.87
N VAL A 75 -11.02 13.61 6.91
CA VAL A 75 -10.72 15.04 6.75
C VAL A 75 -11.98 15.85 6.39
N VAL A 76 -12.84 15.31 5.53
CA VAL A 76 -14.11 15.95 5.15
C VAL A 76 -15.03 16.08 6.38
N LEU A 77 -15.17 15.02 7.18
CA LEU A 77 -15.97 15.05 8.41
C LEU A 77 -15.40 16.04 9.44
N GLN A 78 -14.08 16.06 9.62
CA GLN A 78 -13.41 17.05 10.48
C GLN A 78 -13.69 18.49 10.03
N GLY A 79 -13.71 18.74 8.71
CA GLY A 79 -14.05 20.04 8.13
C GLY A 79 -15.52 20.43 8.31
N LEU A 80 -16.44 19.48 8.11
CA LEU A 80 -17.88 19.69 8.25
C LEU A 80 -18.27 20.01 9.70
N VAL A 81 -17.77 19.22 10.65
CA VAL A 81 -18.05 19.38 12.09
C VAL A 81 -17.19 20.50 12.70
N ARG A 82 -16.20 21.02 11.95
CA ARG A 82 -15.18 21.96 12.44
C ARG A 82 -14.51 21.48 13.73
N ASN A 83 -14.33 20.16 13.84
CA ASN A 83 -13.76 19.51 15.00
C ASN A 83 -12.68 18.51 14.54
N PRO A 84 -11.40 18.79 14.82
CA PRO A 84 -10.29 17.94 14.37
C PRO A 84 -10.29 16.54 15.01
N LEU A 85 -11.10 16.28 16.04
CA LEU A 85 -11.22 14.98 16.72
C LEU A 85 -12.43 14.17 16.27
N ALA A 86 -13.27 14.70 15.37
CA ALA A 86 -14.54 14.11 15.01
C ALA A 86 -14.44 12.87 14.10
N ALA A 87 -13.28 12.64 13.47
CA ALA A 87 -13.02 11.41 12.73
C ALA A 87 -12.31 10.40 13.65
N ARG A 88 -12.93 9.23 13.82
CA ARG A 88 -12.42 8.08 14.55
C ARG A 88 -12.35 6.88 13.61
#